data_AF-A0A953GRL6-F1
#
_entry.id   AF-A0A953GRL6-F1
#
_cell.length_a   1.000
_cell.length_b   1.000
_cell.length_c   1.000
_cell.angle_alpha   90.00
_cell.angle_beta   90.00
_cell.angle_gamma   90.00
#
_symmetry.space_group_name_H-M   'P 1'
#
loop_
_entity.id
_entity.type
_entity.pdbx_description
1 polymer ?
#
loop_
_entity_poly.entity_id
_entity_poly.type
_entity_poly.pdbx_seq_one_letter_code
_entity_poly.pdbx_strand_id
1 'polypeptide(L)'
;MCELCANPTKFELLGEAAGQEDGKRWAKCSKCHHTMMIDMLVVEGEKRSTKKEVTVAVEDCVPYSPRQIYTVGDAIYHKAWDDVGTVVSKELTSKGGQAIVVSFNKVGEKRLIENLA
;
A
#
# COMPACT_ATOMS: atom_id res chain seq x y z
N MET A 1 -4.04 -13.39 15.69
CA MET A 1 -3.92 -13.71 17.13
C MET A 1 -4.80 -14.92 17.41
N CYS A 2 -4.39 -15.85 18.29
CA CYS A 2 -5.16 -17.09 18.48
C CYS A 2 -6.40 -16.83 19.35
N GLU A 3 -7.58 -17.24 18.89
CA GLU A 3 -8.86 -17.04 19.60
C GLU A 3 -8.94 -17.79 20.95
N LEU A 4 -8.20 -18.88 21.11
CA LEU A 4 -8.26 -19.69 22.32
C LEU A 4 -7.28 -19.21 23.41
N CYS A 5 -6.10 -18.72 23.03
CA CYS A 5 -5.05 -18.39 23.98
C CYS A 5 -4.59 -16.93 23.94
N ALA A 6 -5.17 -16.10 23.07
CA ALA A 6 -4.85 -14.68 22.88
C ALA A 6 -3.35 -14.37 22.68
N ASN A 7 -2.52 -15.37 22.41
CA ASN A 7 -1.10 -15.19 22.19
C ASN A 7 -0.84 -14.79 20.72
N PRO A 8 0.03 -13.79 20.47
CA PRO A 8 0.43 -13.42 19.12
C PRO A 8 1.46 -14.39 18.52
N THR A 9 1.93 -15.37 19.28
CA THR A 9 3.17 -16.08 19.02
C THR A 9 2.98 -17.29 18.13
N LYS A 10 3.53 -17.18 16.90
CA LYS A 10 3.96 -18.22 15.96
C LYS A 10 2.90 -19.29 15.62
N PHE A 11 2.35 -19.19 14.41
CA PHE A 11 1.49 -20.20 13.81
C PHE A 11 2.30 -21.05 12.83
N GLU A 12 2.05 -22.35 12.83
CA GLU A 12 2.54 -23.28 11.81
C GLU A 12 1.46 -23.43 10.73
N LEU A 13 1.82 -23.12 9.49
CA LEU A 13 0.94 -23.27 8.33
C LEU A 13 0.88 -24.74 7.93
N LEU A 14 -0.31 -25.34 8.00
CA LEU A 14 -0.52 -26.76 7.75
C LEU A 14 -0.85 -27.08 6.28
N GLY A 15 -1.06 -26.06 5.44
CA GLY A 15 -1.26 -26.22 4.00
C GLY A 15 -2.51 -25.51 3.47
N GLU A 16 -2.71 -25.64 2.17
CA GLU A 16 -3.81 -25.05 1.41
C GLU A 16 -5.10 -25.84 1.67
N ALA A 17 -6.22 -25.13 1.86
CA ALA A 17 -7.52 -25.78 1.92
C ALA A 17 -7.91 -26.23 0.50
N ALA A 18 -7.93 -27.54 0.26
CA ALA A 18 -8.30 -28.08 -1.04
C ALA A 18 -9.75 -27.69 -1.39
N GLY A 19 -9.92 -26.85 -2.43
CA GLY A 19 -11.20 -26.71 -3.13
C GLY A 19 -11.98 -25.40 -2.99
N GLN A 20 -11.38 -24.28 -2.55
CA GLN A 20 -12.07 -22.98 -2.63
C GLN A 20 -11.13 -21.77 -2.56
N GLU A 21 -11.54 -20.73 -3.30
CA GLU A 21 -11.12 -19.30 -3.32
C GLU A 21 -9.75 -18.92 -2.71
N ASP A 22 -8.92 -18.36 -3.60
CA ASP A 22 -7.58 -17.80 -3.40
C ASP A 22 -7.41 -17.09 -2.04
N GLY A 23 -6.56 -17.66 -1.15
CA GLY A 23 -6.04 -16.93 0.02
C GLY A 23 -6.29 -17.50 1.42
N LYS A 24 -7.13 -18.53 1.62
CA LYS A 24 -7.36 -19.11 2.96
C LYS A 24 -6.40 -20.27 3.26
N ARG A 25 -5.73 -20.24 4.42
CA ARG A 25 -4.80 -21.31 4.86
C ARG A 25 -5.14 -21.84 6.24
N TRP A 26 -4.90 -23.13 6.45
CA TRP A 26 -4.97 -23.73 7.78
C TRP A 26 -3.73 -23.39 8.58
N ALA A 27 -3.93 -22.86 9.78
CA ALA A 27 -2.87 -22.50 10.71
C ALA A 27 -3.09 -23.19 12.06
N LYS A 28 -2.03 -23.75 12.61
CA LYS A 28 -2.03 -24.35 13.95
C LYS A 28 -1.22 -23.46 14.89
N CYS A 29 -1.80 -23.11 16.03
CA CYS A 29 -1.08 -22.38 17.06
C CYS A 29 -0.04 -23.31 17.72
N SER A 30 1.23 -22.94 17.74
CA SER A 30 2.29 -23.75 18.37
C SER A 30 2.23 -23.81 19.90
N LYS A 31 1.27 -23.10 20.54
CA LYS A 31 1.08 -23.10 22.01
C LYS A 31 -0.08 -23.97 22.46
N CYS A 32 -1.27 -23.74 21.92
CA CYS A 32 -2.48 -24.48 22.30
C CYS A 32 -2.86 -25.56 21.30
N HIS A 33 -2.10 -25.72 20.21
CA HIS A 33 -2.36 -26.67 19.12
C HIS A 33 -3.74 -26.51 18.47
N HIS A 34 -4.41 -25.39 18.70
CA HIS A 34 -5.68 -25.05 18.08
C HIS A 34 -5.45 -24.80 16.58
N THR A 35 -6.20 -25.53 15.76
CA THR A 35 -6.20 -25.38 14.31
C THR A 35 -7.33 -24.46 13.88
N MET A 36 -6.99 -23.37 13.20
CA MET A 36 -7.93 -22.37 12.73
C MET A 36 -7.64 -22.00 11.29
N MET A 37 -8.67 -21.50 10.61
CA MET A 37 -8.51 -20.95 9.27
C MET A 37 -8.08 -19.50 9.39
N ILE A 38 -6.98 -19.16 8.74
CA ILE A 38 -6.53 -17.78 8.62
C ILE A 38 -6.65 -17.34 7.17
N ASP A 39 -7.15 -16.13 7.00
CA ASP A 39 -7.15 -15.48 5.70
C ASP A 39 -5.79 -14.79 5.51
N MET A 40 -5.01 -15.24 4.53
CA MET A 40 -3.70 -14.65 4.22
C MET A 40 -3.82 -13.30 3.51
N LEU A 41 -5.02 -12.88 3.05
CA LEU A 41 -5.20 -11.53 2.51
C LEU A 41 -4.92 -10.44 3.56
N VAL A 42 -4.84 -10.79 4.85
CA VAL A 42 -4.55 -9.85 5.94
C VAL A 42 -3.10 -9.91 6.41
N VAL A 43 -2.27 -10.83 5.91
CA VAL A 43 -0.87 -11.05 6.39
C VAL A 43 0.16 -10.97 5.26
N GLU A 44 -0.17 -10.25 4.17
CA GLU A 44 0.82 -9.56 3.33
C GLU A 44 0.70 -8.02 3.46
N GLY A 45 -0.01 -7.57 4.50
CA GLY A 45 -0.39 -6.17 4.73
C GLY A 45 0.69 -5.27 5.34
N GLU A 46 1.96 -5.67 5.37
CA GLU A 46 3.07 -4.74 5.71
C GLU A 46 4.03 -4.48 4.54
N LYS A 47 3.85 -5.11 3.37
CA LYS A 47 4.66 -4.81 2.18
C LYS A 47 3.95 -5.00 0.83
N ARG A 48 2.66 -4.70 0.68
CA ARG A 48 2.12 -4.43 -0.66
C ARG A 48 0.76 -3.75 -0.65
N SER A 49 0.75 -2.50 -1.12
CA SER A 49 -0.32 -1.89 -1.89
C SER A 49 -1.76 -2.17 -1.42
N THR A 50 -2.22 -1.44 -0.40
CA THR A 50 -3.61 -0.98 -0.43
C THR A 50 -3.74 0.06 -1.54
N LYS A 51 -3.79 -0.41 -2.80
CA LYS A 51 -4.50 0.32 -3.86
C LYS A 51 -5.97 0.29 -3.48
N LYS A 52 -6.34 1.12 -2.51
CA LYS A 52 -7.68 1.66 -2.47
C LYS A 52 -7.71 2.53 -3.74
N GLU A 53 -8.32 2.01 -4.80
CA GLU A 53 -8.67 2.78 -5.98
C GLU A 53 -9.69 3.83 -5.54
N VAL A 54 -9.21 4.84 -4.82
CA VAL A 54 -9.92 6.07 -4.60
C VAL A 54 -9.74 6.80 -5.91
N THR A 55 -10.74 6.67 -6.78
CA THR A 55 -10.89 7.51 -7.96
C THR A 55 -11.05 8.95 -7.46
N VAL A 56 -9.93 9.64 -7.22
CA VAL A 56 -9.97 11.04 -6.81
C VAL A 56 -10.50 11.84 -7.99
N ALA A 57 -11.61 12.53 -7.78
CA ALA A 57 -12.17 13.44 -8.77
C ALA A 57 -11.17 14.57 -9.04
N VAL A 58 -11.00 14.92 -10.31
CA VAL A 58 -10.06 15.96 -10.77
C VAL A 58 -10.26 17.30 -10.04
N GLU A 59 -11.48 17.56 -9.57
CA GLU A 59 -11.89 18.78 -8.87
C GLU A 59 -11.24 18.95 -7.47
N ASP A 60 -10.81 17.85 -6.85
CA ASP A 60 -10.13 17.87 -5.53
C ASP A 60 -8.60 17.76 -5.66
N CYS A 61 -8.07 17.76 -6.89
CA CYS A 61 -6.66 17.51 -7.15
C CYS A 61 -5.83 18.80 -7.14
N VAL A 62 -4.68 18.77 -6.46
CA VAL A 62 -3.74 19.89 -6.46
C VAL A 62 -2.89 19.83 -7.74
N PRO A 63 -2.74 20.93 -8.50
CA PRO A 63 -1.86 20.94 -9.66
C PRO A 63 -0.40 20.74 -9.23
N TYR A 64 0.34 19.90 -9.97
CA TYR A 64 1.76 19.68 -9.72
C TYR A 64 2.57 20.96 -9.93
N SER A 65 3.44 21.27 -8.96
CA SER A 65 4.40 22.35 -8.98
C SER A 65 5.68 21.92 -8.24
N PRO A 66 6.87 22.08 -8.84
CA PRO A 66 8.12 21.68 -8.21
C PRO A 66 8.48 22.53 -6.98
N ARG A 67 7.82 23.67 -6.77
CA ARG A 67 8.03 24.57 -5.61
C ARG A 67 7.16 24.23 -4.41
N GLN A 68 6.12 23.42 -4.61
CA GLN A 68 5.24 22.98 -3.53
C GLN A 68 5.82 21.76 -2.83
N ILE A 69 5.26 21.48 -1.65
CA ILE A 69 5.56 20.32 -0.83
C ILE A 69 4.28 19.51 -0.74
N TYR A 70 4.38 18.20 -0.92
CA TYR A 70 3.23 17.30 -0.94
C TYR A 70 3.30 16.30 0.20
N THR A 71 2.19 15.67 0.53
CA THR A 71 2.11 14.62 1.54
C THR A 71 1.66 13.30 0.93
N VAL A 72 2.07 12.18 1.55
CA VAL A 72 1.63 10.85 1.10
C VAL A 72 0.12 10.76 1.26
N GLY A 73 -0.58 10.40 0.20
CA GLY A 73 -2.04 10.42 0.12
C GLY A 73 -2.63 11.61 -0.64
N ASP A 74 -1.84 12.66 -0.93
CA ASP A 74 -2.33 13.80 -1.71
C ASP A 74 -2.61 13.41 -3.17
N ALA A 75 -3.68 13.97 -3.72
CA ALA A 75 -4.02 13.84 -5.13
C ALA A 75 -3.40 14.98 -5.94
N ILE A 76 -2.62 14.60 -6.95
CA ILE A 76 -1.85 15.52 -7.79
C ILE A 76 -2.32 15.38 -9.23
N TYR A 77 -2.63 16.50 -9.85
CA TYR A 77 -2.88 16.59 -11.29
C TYR A 77 -1.62 17.08 -12.02
N HIS A 78 -1.17 16.33 -13.03
CA HIS A 78 -0.02 16.70 -13.85
C HIS A 78 -0.44 17.16 -15.23
N LYS A 79 -0.36 18.48 -15.48
CA LYS A 79 -0.83 19.12 -16.72
C LYS A 79 -0.20 18.55 -18.01
N ALA A 80 1.07 18.14 -17.98
CA ALA A 80 1.73 17.61 -19.18
C ALA A 80 1.25 16.21 -19.58
N TRP A 81 0.67 15.46 -18.63
CA TRP A 81 0.17 14.10 -18.87
C TRP A 81 -1.35 14.05 -18.91
N ASP A 82 -2.01 15.16 -18.56
CA ASP A 82 -3.45 15.22 -18.35
C ASP A 82 -3.94 14.04 -17.49
N ASP A 83 -3.23 13.83 -16.39
CA ASP A 83 -3.42 12.66 -15.54
C ASP A 83 -3.41 13.04 -14.07
N VAL A 84 -4.20 12.29 -13.30
CA VAL A 84 -4.32 12.43 -11.85
C VAL A 84 -3.68 11.22 -11.22
N GLY A 85 -2.92 11.47 -10.15
CA GLY A 85 -2.30 10.41 -9.37
C GLY A 85 -2.25 10.75 -7.89
N THR A 86 -2.03 9.73 -7.08
CA THR A 86 -1.90 9.89 -5.63
C THR A 86 -0.44 9.71 -5.22
N VAL A 87 0.04 10.55 -4.32
CA VAL A 87 1.39 10.41 -3.74
C VAL A 87 1.44 9.13 -2.91
N VAL A 88 2.29 8.19 -3.31
CA VAL A 88 2.48 6.91 -2.62
C VAL A 88 3.68 6.93 -1.66
N SER A 89 4.70 7.74 -1.95
CA SER A 89 5.87 7.85 -1.07
C SER A 89 6.65 9.16 -1.31
N LYS A 90 7.53 9.47 -0.37
CA LYS A 90 8.49 10.58 -0.46
C LYS A 90 9.90 10.03 -0.36
N GLU A 91 10.81 10.58 -1.15
CA GLU A 91 12.19 10.14 -1.28
C GLU A 91 13.15 11.33 -1.21
N LEU A 92 14.31 11.11 -0.61
CA LEU A 92 15.41 12.07 -0.60
C LEU A 92 16.37 11.72 -1.72
N THR A 93 16.64 12.69 -2.59
CA THR A 93 17.64 12.55 -3.64
C THR A 93 19.05 12.73 -3.06
N SER A 94 20.06 12.11 -3.67
CA SER A 94 21.46 12.18 -3.22
C SER A 94 22.06 13.59 -3.20
N LYS A 95 21.39 14.57 -3.82
CA LYS A 95 21.78 15.98 -3.81
C LYS A 95 21.05 16.81 -2.74
N GLY A 96 20.33 16.16 -1.82
CA GLY A 96 19.54 16.83 -0.79
C GLY A 96 18.20 17.40 -1.29
N GLY A 97 17.85 17.19 -2.55
CA GLY A 97 16.53 17.54 -3.09
C GLY A 97 15.46 16.55 -2.64
N GLN A 98 14.22 17.01 -2.49
CA GLN A 98 13.08 16.17 -2.13
C GLN A 98 12.35 15.70 -3.39
N ALA A 99 11.92 14.46 -3.40
CA ALA A 99 11.15 13.87 -4.47
C ALA A 99 9.94 13.12 -3.91
N ILE A 100 8.89 13.04 -4.70
CA ILE A 100 7.70 12.26 -4.42
C ILE A 100 7.51 11.20 -5.48
N VAL A 101 6.97 10.06 -5.08
CA VAL A 101 6.51 9.03 -5.99
C VAL A 101 5.00 9.13 -6.05
N VAL A 102 4.47 9.29 -7.25
CA VAL A 102 3.04 9.48 -7.52
C VAL A 102 2.58 8.35 -8.41
N SER A 103 1.52 7.65 -7.99
CA SER A 103 0.88 6.62 -8.80
C SER A 103 -0.25 7.26 -9.61
N PHE A 104 0.00 7.47 -10.89
CA PHE A 104 -0.98 8.03 -11.82
C PHE A 104 -1.88 6.96 -12.42
N ASN A 105 -3.12 7.35 -12.76
CA ASN A 105 -4.14 6.43 -13.24
C ASN A 105 -3.88 5.95 -14.68
N LYS A 106 -3.41 6.81 -15.58
CA LYS A 106 -3.13 6.45 -16.99
C LYS A 106 -1.65 6.08 -17.19
N VAL A 107 -0.73 6.89 -16.68
CA VAL A 107 0.72 6.76 -16.96
C VAL A 107 1.48 5.88 -15.95
N GLY A 108 0.81 5.42 -14.89
CA GLY A 108 1.40 4.59 -13.84
C GLY A 108 2.28 5.37 -12.87
N GLU A 109 3.22 4.69 -12.22
CA GLU A 109 4.06 5.32 -11.20
C GLU A 109 5.15 6.23 -11.79
N LYS A 110 5.26 7.45 -11.26
CA LYS A 110 6.24 8.46 -11.67
C LYS A 110 6.86 9.14 -10.46
N ARG A 111 8.16 9.41 -10.56
CA ARG A 111 8.89 10.19 -9.57
C ARG A 111 8.93 11.66 -10.02
N LEU A 112 8.52 12.56 -9.13
CA LEU A 112 8.50 14.01 -9.34
C LEU A 112 9.36 14.70 -8.26
N ILE A 113 9.92 15.85 -8.59
CA ILE A 113 10.69 16.67 -7.64
C ILE A 113 9.73 17.62 -6.91
N GLU A 114 9.96 17.84 -5.63
CA GLU A 114 9.24 18.81 -4.80
C GLU A 114 10.24 19.73 -4.08
N ASN A 115 9.76 20.83 -3.51
CA ASN A 115 10.58 21.76 -2.73
C ASN A 115 11.86 22.24 -3.46
N LEU A 116 11.75 22.53 -4.76
CA LEU A 116 12.81 23.17 -5.52
C LEU A 116 12.86 24.65 -5.14
N ALA A 117 13.83 25.01 -4.30
CA ALA A 117 14.11 26.38 -3.88
C ALA A 117 14.60 27.25 -5.05
#